data_AF-E9HVR5-F1
#
_entry.id   AF-E9HVR5-F1
#
_cell.length_a   1.000
_cell.length_b   1.000
_cell.length_c   1.000
_cell.angle_alpha   90.00
_cell.angle_beta   90.00
_cell.angle_gamma   90.00
#
_symmetry.space_group_name_H-M   'P 1'
#
loop_
_entity.id
_entity.type
_entity.pdbx_description
1 polymer ?
#
loop_
_entity_poly.entity_id
_entity_poly.type
_entity_poly.pdbx_seq_one_letter_code
_entity_poly.pdbx_strand_id
1 'polypeptide(L)'
;ILFWTPFFGVKDYGFGIGRDAFTKAKCPVNNCMTTTDRNLVNQSDAIIFHPFDVNVKDLPTYRTAHQRYILFFYEAYVSHRNFPNCDQILDDYKFYVSAENSICPDYITEKFYRALEMGVVPVVYGGADYSAYAPPHSYINAADFESPQALADYLLLIERNPRLYSEYLDWNKDWEINKQKQSEGWCRLCEKLNAAAKSKEQQPKNNSASKVYRDMAKWYYE
;
A
#
# COMPACT_ATOMS: atom_id res chain seq x y z
N ILE A 1 -11.65 0.30 -16.13
CA ILE A 1 -10.79 -0.48 -15.21
C ILE A 1 -11.63 -1.64 -14.70
N LEU A 2 -11.27 -2.88 -15.08
CA LEU A 2 -11.98 -4.09 -14.69
C LEU A 2 -11.30 -4.74 -13.49
N PHE A 3 -12.06 -4.97 -12.43
CA PHE A 3 -11.66 -5.80 -11.29
C PHE A 3 -12.00 -7.26 -11.62
N TRP A 4 -10.99 -8.05 -12.01
CA TRP A 4 -11.18 -9.42 -12.48
C TRP A 4 -11.46 -10.40 -11.35
N THR A 5 -10.70 -10.26 -10.26
CA THR A 5 -10.89 -10.97 -8.99
C THR A 5 -11.33 -9.96 -7.94
N PRO A 6 -12.04 -10.37 -6.88
CA PRO A 6 -12.20 -9.53 -5.69
C PRO A 6 -10.85 -9.31 -4.99
N PHE A 7 -10.84 -8.42 -4.00
CA PHE A 7 -9.74 -8.22 -3.06
C PHE A 7 -10.17 -8.72 -1.68
N PHE A 8 -9.77 -9.94 -1.30
CA PHE A 8 -10.23 -10.62 -0.08
C PHE A 8 -11.77 -10.63 0.04
N GLY A 9 -12.45 -10.99 -1.05
CA GLY A 9 -13.92 -10.97 -1.15
C GLY A 9 -14.56 -9.59 -1.37
N VAL A 10 -13.81 -8.49 -1.27
CA VAL A 10 -14.28 -7.13 -1.56
C VAL A 10 -14.23 -6.87 -3.07
N LYS A 11 -15.40 -6.80 -3.71
CA LYS A 11 -15.51 -6.72 -5.18
C LYS A 11 -15.09 -5.38 -5.78
N ASP A 12 -15.20 -4.30 -5.01
CA ASP A 12 -14.95 -2.94 -5.46
C ASP A 12 -13.60 -2.37 -4.97
N TYR A 13 -12.78 -3.23 -4.35
CA TYR A 13 -11.47 -2.88 -3.79
C TYR A 13 -11.52 -1.73 -2.76
N GLY A 14 -12.70 -1.45 -2.18
CA GLY A 14 -12.91 -0.31 -1.29
C GLY A 14 -12.97 1.05 -1.98
N PHE A 15 -12.88 1.11 -3.32
CA PHE A 15 -12.92 2.36 -4.09
C PHE A 15 -14.31 2.67 -4.63
N GLY A 16 -15.07 1.62 -4.99
CA GLY A 16 -16.41 1.71 -5.58
C GLY A 16 -16.48 1.30 -7.04
N ILE A 17 -17.71 1.08 -7.53
CA ILE A 17 -18.03 0.69 -8.91
C ILE A 17 -18.65 1.87 -9.66
N GLY A 18 -18.35 1.98 -10.96
CA GLY A 18 -18.88 3.01 -11.83
C GLY A 18 -17.97 4.23 -11.94
N ARG A 19 -18.47 5.24 -12.65
CA ARG A 19 -17.74 6.52 -12.85
C ARG A 19 -17.78 7.40 -11.60
N ASP A 20 -18.87 7.33 -10.84
CA ASP A 20 -19.09 8.12 -9.64
C ASP A 20 -18.01 7.91 -8.57
N ALA A 21 -17.35 6.75 -8.55
CA ALA A 21 -16.22 6.48 -7.66
C ALA A 21 -15.12 7.55 -7.82
N PHE A 22 -14.76 7.91 -9.05
CA PHE A 22 -13.73 8.91 -9.34
C PHE A 22 -14.18 10.34 -9.01
N THR A 23 -15.45 10.65 -9.25
CA THR A 23 -16.02 11.96 -8.90
C THR A 23 -16.10 12.14 -7.38
N LYS A 24 -16.56 11.13 -6.64
CA LYS A 24 -16.62 11.14 -5.17
C LYS A 24 -15.24 11.23 -4.55
N ALA A 25 -14.25 10.57 -5.15
CA ALA A 25 -12.85 10.66 -4.77
C ALA A 25 -12.19 12.02 -5.13
N LYS A 26 -12.90 12.91 -5.84
CA LYS A 26 -12.39 14.21 -6.33
C LYS A 26 -11.12 14.06 -7.17
N CYS A 27 -11.05 13.01 -8.00
CA CYS A 27 -9.90 12.81 -8.88
C CYS A 27 -9.76 13.96 -9.90
N PRO A 28 -8.55 14.46 -10.17
CA PRO A 28 -8.31 15.47 -11.22
C PRO A 28 -8.75 15.00 -12.61
N VAL A 29 -8.57 13.70 -12.89
CA VAL A 29 -9.14 13.02 -14.05
C VAL A 29 -10.19 12.02 -13.57
N ASN A 30 -11.43 12.21 -13.99
CA ASN A 30 -12.61 11.47 -13.48
C ASN A 30 -13.45 10.82 -14.58
N ASN A 31 -12.90 10.68 -15.79
CA ASN A 31 -13.59 10.03 -16.91
C ASN A 31 -13.43 8.51 -16.95
N CYS A 32 -12.66 7.93 -16.02
CA CYS A 32 -12.57 6.48 -15.87
C CYS A 32 -13.82 5.89 -15.22
N MET A 33 -14.00 4.59 -15.45
CA MET A 33 -15.04 3.78 -14.80
C MET A 33 -14.42 2.50 -14.27
N THR A 34 -14.77 2.13 -13.03
CA THR A 34 -14.47 0.82 -12.46
C THR A 34 -15.65 -0.12 -12.68
N THR A 35 -15.38 -1.41 -12.88
CA THR A 35 -16.43 -2.42 -13.10
C THR A 35 -15.96 -3.80 -12.66
N THR A 36 -16.92 -4.66 -12.32
CA THR A 36 -16.72 -6.11 -12.10
C THR A 36 -17.35 -6.94 -13.22
N ASP A 37 -17.95 -6.30 -14.22
CA ASP A 37 -18.57 -6.98 -15.37
C ASP A 37 -17.49 -7.47 -16.34
N ARG A 38 -17.25 -8.78 -16.33
CA ARG A 38 -16.23 -9.43 -17.17
C ARG A 38 -16.54 -9.36 -18.66
N ASN A 39 -17.79 -9.08 -19.07
CA ASN A 39 -18.13 -8.88 -20.48
C ASN A 39 -17.44 -7.62 -21.06
N LEU A 40 -17.02 -6.70 -20.19
CA LEU A 40 -16.31 -5.48 -20.58
C LEU A 40 -14.79 -5.67 -20.66
N VAL A 41 -14.28 -6.90 -20.57
CA VAL A 41 -12.83 -7.19 -20.63
C VAL A 41 -12.18 -6.55 -21.86
N ASN A 42 -12.76 -6.73 -23.06
CA ASN A 42 -12.22 -6.21 -24.32
C ASN A 42 -12.26 -4.68 -24.42
N GLN A 43 -13.10 -4.02 -23.62
CA GLN A 43 -13.24 -2.56 -23.56
C GLN A 43 -12.41 -1.95 -22.41
N SER A 44 -11.79 -2.78 -21.58
CA SER A 44 -11.10 -2.33 -20.37
C SER A 44 -9.63 -2.04 -20.63
N ASP A 45 -9.18 -0.82 -20.34
CA ASP A 45 -7.75 -0.44 -20.47
C ASP A 45 -6.84 -1.07 -19.41
N ALA A 46 -7.38 -1.33 -18.23
CA ALA A 46 -6.68 -1.99 -17.14
C ALA A 46 -7.54 -3.11 -16.55
N ILE A 47 -6.90 -4.23 -16.25
CA ILE A 47 -7.50 -5.41 -15.62
C ILE A 47 -6.70 -5.70 -14.35
N ILE A 48 -7.39 -5.65 -13.21
CA ILE A 48 -6.81 -5.79 -11.89
C ILE A 48 -7.07 -7.20 -11.36
N PHE A 49 -6.02 -7.80 -10.82
CA PHE A 49 -6.06 -9.10 -10.17
C PHE A 49 -5.46 -8.97 -8.78
N HIS A 50 -6.09 -9.58 -7.80
CA HIS A 50 -5.52 -9.79 -6.49
C HIS A 50 -4.92 -11.20 -6.43
N PRO A 51 -3.60 -11.36 -6.21
CA PRO A 51 -2.91 -12.64 -6.31
C PRO A 51 -3.54 -13.78 -5.49
N PHE A 52 -4.05 -13.51 -4.28
CA PHE A 52 -4.66 -14.54 -3.45
C PHE A 52 -6.05 -14.99 -3.91
N ASP A 53 -6.75 -14.17 -4.71
CA ASP A 53 -8.07 -14.50 -5.27
C ASP A 53 -7.99 -15.03 -6.72
N VAL A 54 -6.79 -15.17 -7.29
CA VAL A 54 -6.60 -15.66 -8.66
C VAL A 54 -6.83 -17.17 -8.74
N ASN A 55 -7.68 -17.58 -9.68
CA ASN A 55 -7.76 -18.95 -10.16
C ASN A 55 -7.16 -19.03 -11.57
N VAL A 56 -6.10 -19.82 -11.75
CA VAL A 56 -5.40 -19.97 -13.04
C VAL A 56 -6.27 -20.51 -14.18
N LYS A 57 -7.35 -21.23 -13.85
CA LYS A 57 -8.33 -21.73 -14.83
C LYS A 57 -9.36 -20.66 -15.23
N ASP A 58 -9.40 -19.54 -14.53
CA ASP A 58 -10.33 -18.44 -14.68
C ASP A 58 -9.55 -17.13 -14.96
N LEU A 59 -8.63 -17.18 -15.92
CA LEU A 59 -7.93 -16.00 -16.43
C LEU A 59 -8.51 -15.58 -17.78
N PRO A 60 -8.42 -14.29 -18.15
CA PRO A 60 -8.81 -13.88 -19.50
C PRO A 60 -8.01 -14.66 -20.53
N THR A 61 -8.70 -15.20 -21.53
CA THR A 61 -8.08 -16.04 -22.57
C THR A 61 -7.26 -15.23 -23.57
N TYR A 62 -7.48 -13.92 -23.66
CA TYR A 62 -6.78 -13.03 -24.58
C TYR A 62 -6.45 -11.69 -23.92
N ARG A 63 -5.29 -11.14 -24.30
CA ARG A 63 -4.83 -9.81 -23.90
C ARG A 63 -4.51 -8.96 -25.12
N THR A 64 -5.12 -7.78 -25.19
CA THR A 64 -4.81 -6.79 -26.22
C THR A 64 -3.54 -6.01 -25.86
N ALA A 65 -2.86 -5.44 -26.87
CA ALA A 65 -1.68 -4.62 -26.64
C ALA A 65 -1.96 -3.32 -25.85
N HIS A 66 -3.21 -2.84 -25.84
CA HIS A 66 -3.60 -1.66 -25.07
C HIS A 66 -3.80 -1.98 -23.59
N GLN A 67 -4.22 -3.20 -23.26
CA GLN A 67 -4.52 -3.61 -21.89
C GLN A 67 -3.29 -3.65 -20.98
N ARG A 68 -3.48 -3.15 -19.75
CA ARG A 68 -2.53 -3.26 -18.63
C ARG A 68 -3.09 -4.24 -17.61
N TYR A 69 -2.42 -5.38 -17.45
CA TYR A 69 -2.75 -6.35 -16.41
C TYR A 69 -1.95 -5.95 -15.18
N ILE A 70 -2.63 -5.75 -14.06
CA ILE A 70 -2.05 -5.24 -12.82
C ILE A 70 -2.33 -6.27 -11.74
N LEU A 71 -1.26 -6.90 -11.23
CA LEU A 71 -1.33 -7.64 -9.98
C LEU A 71 -1.33 -6.61 -8.86
N PHE A 72 -2.47 -6.43 -8.22
CA PHE A 72 -2.65 -5.53 -7.09
C PHE A 72 -2.41 -6.31 -5.81
N PHE A 73 -1.43 -5.88 -5.03
CA PHE A 73 -1.07 -6.50 -3.78
C PHE A 73 -0.92 -5.44 -2.70
N TYR A 74 -1.60 -5.64 -1.57
CA TYR A 74 -1.57 -4.72 -0.43
C TYR A 74 -1.53 -5.58 0.83
N GLU A 75 -0.36 -5.63 1.47
CA GLU A 75 0.07 -6.72 2.35
C GLU A 75 -0.49 -6.72 3.77
N ALA A 76 -1.28 -5.73 4.18
CA ALA A 76 -2.37 -6.02 5.11
C ALA A 76 -3.60 -5.19 4.78
N TYR A 77 -4.58 -5.84 4.15
CA TYR A 77 -5.95 -5.39 4.30
C TYR A 77 -6.38 -5.71 5.72
N VAL A 78 -6.24 -4.74 6.63
CA VAL A 78 -6.95 -4.83 7.90
C VAL A 78 -8.40 -4.52 7.60
N SER A 79 -9.16 -5.59 7.38
CA SER A 79 -10.60 -5.51 7.31
C SER A 79 -11.14 -5.05 8.67
N HIS A 80 -11.33 -3.73 8.85
CA HIS A 80 -12.09 -3.20 9.99
C HIS A 80 -13.48 -3.87 10.10
N ARG A 81 -13.98 -4.49 9.01
CA ARG A 81 -15.24 -5.26 8.98
C ARG A 81 -15.21 -6.54 9.80
N ASN A 82 -14.06 -7.18 10.01
CA ASN A 82 -13.99 -8.44 10.75
C ASN A 82 -13.61 -8.24 12.23
N PHE A 83 -13.06 -7.07 12.59
CA PHE A 83 -12.66 -6.76 13.96
C PHE A 83 -12.94 -5.28 14.29
N PRO A 84 -14.19 -4.90 14.57
CA PRO A 84 -14.61 -3.50 14.72
C PRO A 84 -13.92 -2.75 15.87
N ASN A 85 -13.21 -3.45 16.76
CA ASN A 85 -12.54 -2.88 17.94
C ASN A 85 -11.03 -3.15 17.96
N CYS A 86 -10.43 -3.65 16.87
CA CYS A 86 -8.99 -3.98 16.85
C CYS A 86 -8.11 -2.78 17.22
N ASP A 87 -8.54 -1.57 16.84
CA ASP A 87 -7.78 -0.36 17.12
C ASP A 87 -8.07 0.19 18.53
N GLN A 88 -9.26 -0.08 19.10
CA GLN A 88 -9.62 0.35 20.45
C GLN A 88 -8.84 -0.38 21.54
N ILE A 89 -8.37 -1.60 21.28
CA ILE A 89 -7.54 -2.31 22.27
C ILE A 89 -6.24 -1.55 22.49
N LEU A 90 -5.75 -0.84 21.47
CA LEU A 90 -4.39 -0.32 21.42
C LEU A 90 -4.23 0.95 22.26
N ASP A 91 -5.34 1.58 22.69
CA ASP A 91 -5.34 2.68 23.66
C ASP A 91 -4.70 2.26 25.00
N ASP A 92 -4.76 0.97 25.36
CA ASP A 92 -4.18 0.42 26.58
C ASP A 92 -2.73 -0.09 26.39
N TYR A 93 -2.16 -0.03 25.17
CA TYR A 93 -0.84 -0.58 24.85
C TYR A 93 0.17 0.53 24.58
N LYS A 94 1.35 0.41 25.20
CA LYS A 94 2.47 1.36 25.01
C LYS A 94 3.30 1.06 23.76
N PHE A 95 3.34 -0.19 23.34
CA PHE A 95 4.18 -0.64 22.24
C PHE A 95 3.38 -1.43 21.22
N TYR A 96 3.69 -1.22 19.94
CA TYR A 96 3.13 -1.97 18.82
C TYR A 96 4.27 -2.67 18.07
N VAL A 97 4.29 -4.01 18.06
CA VAL A 97 5.29 -4.75 17.28
C VAL A 97 4.97 -4.62 15.80
N SER A 98 5.79 -3.82 15.11
CA SER A 98 5.68 -3.47 13.70
C SER A 98 6.75 -4.21 12.89
N ALA A 99 6.85 -5.53 13.08
CA ALA A 99 7.80 -6.36 12.36
C ALA A 99 7.32 -6.63 10.93
N GLU A 100 8.24 -6.54 9.97
CA GLU A 100 7.94 -6.79 8.57
C GLU A 100 8.08 -8.26 8.20
N ASN A 101 7.34 -8.68 7.17
CA ASN A 101 7.33 -10.07 6.71
C ASN A 101 8.68 -10.50 6.11
N SER A 102 9.56 -9.54 5.78
CA SER A 102 10.86 -9.78 5.15
C SER A 102 11.83 -8.65 5.50
N ILE A 103 13.11 -8.97 5.59
CA ILE A 103 14.17 -8.00 5.84
C ILE A 103 14.70 -7.51 4.49
N CYS A 104 14.12 -6.44 3.98
CA CYS A 104 14.46 -5.87 2.67
C CYS A 104 14.70 -4.36 2.77
N PRO A 105 15.66 -3.80 1.99
CA PRO A 105 15.79 -2.36 1.83
C PRO A 105 14.47 -1.72 1.41
N ASP A 106 14.16 -0.56 1.96
CA ASP A 106 12.98 0.26 1.68
C ASP A 106 11.61 -0.39 1.96
N TYR A 107 11.58 -1.62 2.50
CA TYR A 107 10.34 -2.33 2.80
C TYR A 107 9.78 -1.91 4.16
N ILE A 108 8.95 -0.86 4.13
CA ILE A 108 8.14 -0.37 5.27
C ILE A 108 6.67 -0.40 4.86
N THR A 109 5.83 -0.99 5.70
CA THR A 109 4.40 -1.21 5.40
C THR A 109 3.48 -0.46 6.36
N GLU A 110 2.18 -0.74 6.27
CA GLU A 110 1.14 -0.15 7.11
C GLU A 110 1.35 -0.38 8.61
N LYS A 111 2.04 -1.45 9.01
CA LYS A 111 2.25 -1.81 10.43
C LYS A 111 2.94 -0.68 11.17
N PHE A 112 4.01 -0.15 10.56
CA PHE A 112 4.78 0.95 11.11
C PHE A 112 3.96 2.22 11.26
N TYR A 113 3.32 2.66 10.17
CA TYR A 113 2.53 3.89 10.18
C TYR A 113 1.29 3.80 11.06
N ARG A 114 0.67 2.63 11.17
CA ARG A 114 -0.48 2.41 12.05
C ARG A 114 -0.13 2.66 13.51
N ALA A 115 1.01 2.18 14.00
CA ALA A 115 1.44 2.44 15.37
C ALA A 115 1.55 3.94 15.65
N LEU A 116 2.23 4.67 14.75
CA LEU A 116 2.39 6.12 14.84
C LEU A 116 1.04 6.86 14.77
N GLU A 117 0.13 6.44 13.90
CA GLU A 117 -1.22 7.04 13.75
C GLU A 117 -2.06 6.94 15.01
N MET A 118 -1.84 5.91 15.81
CA MET A 118 -2.55 5.67 17.07
C MET A 118 -1.82 6.25 18.29
N GLY A 119 -0.65 6.87 18.11
CA GLY A 119 0.14 7.38 19.23
C GLY A 119 0.77 6.27 20.09
N VAL A 120 1.04 5.11 19.51
CA VAL A 120 1.70 3.97 20.15
C VAL A 120 3.12 3.84 19.59
N VAL A 121 4.10 3.53 20.44
CA VAL A 121 5.50 3.44 19.99
C VAL A 121 5.72 2.16 19.17
N PRO A 122 6.09 2.25 17.87
CA PRO A 122 6.41 1.08 17.07
C PRO A 122 7.73 0.45 17.49
N VAL A 123 7.70 -0.88 17.71
CA VAL A 123 8.89 -1.72 17.80
C VAL A 123 9.08 -2.39 16.44
N VAL A 124 9.99 -1.86 15.64
CA VAL A 124 10.20 -2.28 14.25
C VAL A 124 11.25 -3.38 14.14
N TYR A 125 11.09 -4.23 13.12
CA TYR A 125 12.11 -5.18 12.71
C TYR A 125 11.97 -5.41 11.21
N GLY A 126 12.94 -4.94 10.43
CA GLY A 126 12.92 -4.94 8.97
C GLY A 126 14.25 -4.48 8.39
N GLY A 127 14.35 -4.40 7.07
CA GLY A 127 15.59 -4.06 6.36
C GLY A 127 15.69 -2.61 5.88
N ALA A 128 14.69 -1.78 6.19
CA ALA A 128 14.62 -0.41 5.71
C ALA A 128 15.46 0.56 6.56
N ASP A 129 15.90 1.66 5.95
CA ASP A 129 16.44 2.81 6.68
C ASP A 129 15.30 3.65 7.26
N TYR A 130 14.80 3.27 8.44
CA TYR A 130 13.68 3.95 9.09
C TYR A 130 13.90 5.45 9.31
N SER A 131 15.15 5.92 9.41
CA SER A 131 15.46 7.33 9.58
C SER A 131 15.14 8.19 8.35
N ALA A 132 15.05 7.56 7.17
CA ALA A 132 14.62 8.20 5.94
C ALA A 132 13.09 8.38 5.85
N TYR A 133 12.33 7.67 6.69
CA TYR A 133 10.86 7.60 6.60
C TYR A 133 10.12 8.10 7.84
N ALA A 134 10.81 8.30 8.97
CA ALA A 134 10.23 8.80 10.20
C ALA A 134 11.21 9.67 10.99
N PRO A 135 10.68 10.58 11.83
CA PRO A 135 11.51 11.39 12.71
C PRO A 135 12.40 10.51 13.61
N PRO A 136 13.64 10.92 13.90
CA PRO A 136 14.47 10.25 14.89
C PRO A 136 13.70 10.12 16.21
N HIS A 137 13.93 9.03 16.92
CA HIS A 137 13.30 8.78 18.22
C HIS A 137 11.76 8.67 18.18
N SER A 138 11.15 8.33 17.04
CA SER A 138 9.71 8.00 16.97
C SER A 138 9.43 6.49 16.99
N TYR A 139 10.47 5.65 17.06
CA TYR A 139 10.38 4.19 16.96
C TYR A 139 11.55 3.52 17.67
N ILE A 140 11.39 2.25 18.01
CA ILE A 140 12.44 1.40 18.58
C ILE A 140 12.77 0.31 17.54
N ASN A 141 13.98 0.31 17.02
CA ASN A 141 14.42 -0.73 16.09
C ASN A 141 15.00 -1.92 16.85
N ALA A 142 14.35 -3.07 16.75
CA ALA A 142 14.80 -4.30 17.41
C ALA A 142 16.19 -4.75 16.94
N ALA A 143 16.60 -4.37 15.72
CA ALA A 143 17.92 -4.68 15.19
C ALA A 143 19.07 -3.92 15.87
N ASP A 144 18.77 -2.86 16.64
CA ASP A 144 19.77 -2.07 17.36
C ASP A 144 20.20 -2.72 18.69
N PHE A 145 19.56 -3.82 19.09
CA PHE A 145 19.82 -4.53 20.34
C PHE A 145 20.60 -5.83 20.11
N GLU A 146 21.54 -6.13 21.01
CA GLU A 146 22.37 -7.34 20.92
C GLU A 146 21.56 -8.64 21.04
N SER A 147 20.37 -8.60 21.66
CA SER A 147 19.50 -9.76 21.81
C SER A 147 18.03 -9.35 22.06
N PRO A 148 17.07 -10.26 21.84
CA PRO A 148 15.68 -10.06 22.23
C PRO A 148 15.50 -9.77 23.74
N GLN A 149 16.38 -10.31 24.59
CA GLN A 149 16.37 -10.02 26.03
C GLN A 149 16.76 -8.56 26.29
N ALA A 150 17.82 -8.06 25.65
CA ALA A 150 18.23 -6.66 25.79
C ALA A 150 17.14 -5.69 25.33
N LEU A 151 16.44 -6.03 24.23
CA LEU A 151 15.26 -5.28 23.81
C LEU A 151 14.15 -5.32 24.87
N ALA A 152 13.82 -6.50 25.41
CA ALA A 152 12.78 -6.62 26.42
C ALA A 152 13.09 -5.80 27.69
N ASP A 153 14.34 -5.85 28.16
CA ASP A 153 14.81 -5.07 29.31
C ASP A 153 14.69 -3.56 29.04
N TYR A 154 15.01 -3.12 27.82
CA TYR A 154 14.85 -1.72 27.40
C TYR A 154 13.38 -1.28 27.33
N LEU A 155 12.49 -2.13 26.79
CA LEU A 155 11.06 -1.84 26.76
C LEU A 155 10.48 -1.71 28.17
N LEU A 156 10.87 -2.59 29.11
CA LEU A 156 10.47 -2.51 30.52
C LEU A 156 10.99 -1.25 31.21
N LEU A 157 12.20 -0.80 30.87
CA LEU A 157 12.75 0.47 31.38
C LEU A 157 11.90 1.67 30.93
N ILE A 158 11.58 1.75 29.63
CA ILE A 158 10.75 2.83 29.07
C ILE A 158 9.34 2.79 29.66
N GLU A 159 8.74 1.61 29.72
CA GLU A 159 7.38 1.42 30.24
C GLU A 159 7.21 2.01 31.65
N ARG A 160 8.21 1.82 32.52
CA ARG A 160 8.24 2.29 33.91
C ARG A 160 8.62 3.76 34.06
N ASN A 161 9.07 4.41 32.99
CA ASN A 161 9.51 5.80 33.00
C ASN A 161 8.64 6.65 32.06
N PRO A 162 7.56 7.28 32.57
CA PRO A 162 6.65 8.07 31.76
C PRO A 162 7.32 9.19 30.96
N ARG A 163 8.41 9.76 31.46
CA ARG A 163 9.16 10.80 30.76
C ARG A 163 9.86 10.24 29.53
N LEU A 164 10.61 9.15 29.68
CA LEU A 164 11.28 8.49 28.56
C LEU A 164 10.26 8.01 27.52
N TYR A 165 9.12 7.48 27.96
CA TYR A 165 8.05 7.09 27.04
C TYR A 165 7.49 8.29 26.27
N SER A 166 7.23 9.42 26.94
CA SER A 166 6.70 10.61 26.27
C SER A 166 7.64 11.19 25.21
N GLU A 167 8.96 11.05 25.39
CA GLU A 167 9.95 11.49 24.40
C GLU A 167 9.75 10.76 23.05
N TYR A 168 9.33 9.49 23.05
CA TYR A 168 9.01 8.74 21.83
C TYR A 168 7.74 9.22 21.09
N LEU A 169 6.95 10.09 21.70
CA LEU A 169 5.73 10.65 21.11
C LEU A 169 5.90 12.12 20.71
N ASP A 170 7.00 12.76 21.11
CA ASP A 170 7.24 14.19 20.88
C ASP A 170 7.36 14.57 19.40
N TRP A 171 7.67 13.61 18.53
CA TRP A 171 7.71 13.82 17.08
C TRP A 171 6.39 14.39 16.53
N ASN A 172 5.24 14.09 17.16
CA ASN A 172 3.93 14.54 16.68
C ASN A 172 3.70 16.05 16.88
N LYS A 173 4.61 16.76 17.55
CA LYS A 173 4.60 18.22 17.70
C LYS A 173 4.98 18.93 16.41
N ASP A 174 5.94 18.36 15.68
CA ASP A 174 6.56 19.00 14.51
C ASP A 174 6.25 18.25 13.20
N TRP A 175 5.69 17.04 13.28
CA TRP A 175 5.49 16.16 12.14
C TRP A 175 4.06 15.61 12.08
N GLU A 176 3.58 15.40 10.86
CA GLU A 176 2.31 14.75 10.58
C GLU A 176 2.49 13.51 9.71
N ILE A 177 1.62 12.52 9.91
CA ILE A 177 1.60 11.33 9.07
C ILE A 177 0.86 11.65 7.78
N ASN A 178 1.53 11.45 6.65
CA ASN A 178 0.89 11.60 5.35
C ASN A 178 -0.03 10.40 5.07
N LYS A 179 -1.32 10.57 5.40
CA LYS A 179 -2.38 9.62 5.10
C LYS A 179 -2.76 9.69 3.63
N GLN A 180 -1.92 9.14 2.75
CA GLN A 180 -2.31 9.00 1.34
C GLN A 180 -3.56 8.15 1.27
N LYS A 181 -4.63 8.72 0.69
CA LYS A 181 -5.88 7.98 0.57
C LYS A 181 -5.69 6.91 -0.49
N GLN A 182 -6.19 5.69 -0.23
CA GLN A 182 -6.21 4.62 -1.24
C GLN A 182 -6.83 5.10 -2.57
N SER A 183 -7.79 6.03 -2.51
CA SER A 183 -8.39 6.69 -3.68
C SER A 183 -7.38 7.39 -4.59
N GLU A 184 -6.28 7.94 -4.07
CA GLU A 184 -5.26 8.62 -4.85
C GLU A 184 -4.54 7.68 -5.81
N GLY A 185 -4.29 6.43 -5.40
CA GLY A 185 -3.72 5.41 -6.27
C GLY A 185 -4.60 5.13 -7.48
N TRP A 186 -5.92 5.03 -7.26
CA TRP A 186 -6.90 4.85 -8.33
C TRP A 186 -7.03 6.09 -9.23
N CYS A 187 -7.01 7.30 -8.66
CA CYS A 187 -6.99 8.55 -9.44
C CYS A 187 -5.75 8.62 -10.34
N ARG A 188 -4.55 8.34 -9.79
CA ARG A 188 -3.29 8.33 -10.56
C ARG A 188 -3.28 7.28 -11.65
N LEU A 189 -3.85 6.10 -11.39
CA LEU A 189 -4.03 5.09 -12.44
C LEU A 189 -4.91 5.63 -13.57
N CYS A 190 -6.03 6.27 -13.25
CA CYS A 190 -6.91 6.89 -14.23
C CYS A 190 -6.19 7.95 -15.08
N GLU A 191 -5.42 8.83 -14.44
CA GLU A 191 -4.59 9.84 -15.11
C GLU A 191 -3.60 9.20 -16.09
N LYS A 192 -2.86 8.17 -15.65
CA LYS A 192 -1.88 7.47 -16.49
C LYS A 192 -2.52 6.77 -17.68
N LEU A 193 -3.68 6.14 -17.51
CA LEU A 193 -4.41 5.50 -18.61
C LEU A 193 -4.86 6.53 -19.65
N ASN A 194 -5.37 7.68 -19.21
CA ASN A 194 -5.77 8.77 -20.10
C ASN A 194 -4.58 9.42 -20.83
N ALA A 195 -3.45 9.63 -20.14
CA ALA A 195 -2.24 10.15 -20.76
C ALA A 195 -1.71 9.20 -21.84
N ALA A 196 -1.74 7.89 -21.58
CA ALA A 196 -1.36 6.88 -22.55
C ALA A 196 -2.27 6.88 -23.78
N ALA A 197 -3.58 7.09 -23.62
CA ALA A 197 -4.51 7.23 -24.74
C ALA A 197 -4.19 8.45 -25.62
N LYS A 198 -4.00 9.62 -25.01
CA LYS A 198 -3.65 10.87 -25.72
C LYS A 198 -2.33 10.77 -26.50
N SER A 199 -1.32 10.11 -25.90
CA SER A 199 -0.03 9.93 -26.55
C SER A 199 -0.10 9.07 -27.83
N LYS A 200 -1.07 8.17 -27.93
CA LYS A 200 -1.31 7.34 -29.12
C LYS A 200 -2.06 8.09 -30.23
N GLU A 201 -2.91 9.04 -29.88
CA GLU A 201 -3.62 9.89 -30.85
C GLU A 201 -2.70 10.91 -31.51
N GLN A 202 -1.66 11.36 -30.80
CA GLN A 202 -0.76 12.43 -31.24
C GLN A 202 0.56 11.93 -31.86
N GLN A 203 0.85 10.62 -31.84
CA GLN A 203 2.03 10.06 -32.46
C GLN A 203 1.78 9.66 -33.93
N PRO A 204 2.57 10.16 -34.92
CA PRO A 204 2.73 9.41 -36.17
C PRO A 204 3.28 8.02 -35.82
N LYS A 205 2.92 6.99 -36.59
CA LYS A 205 3.20 5.54 -36.38
C LYS A 205 4.69 5.16 -36.19
N ASN A 206 5.41 5.77 -35.27
CA ASN A 206 6.71 5.36 -34.82
C ASN A 206 6.50 4.54 -33.55
N ASN A 207 6.71 3.24 -33.72
CA ASN A 207 6.70 2.22 -32.69
C ASN A 207 7.69 2.56 -31.57
N SER A 208 7.32 3.42 -30.62
CA SER A 208 8.01 3.42 -29.34
C SER A 208 7.63 2.11 -28.65
N ALA A 209 8.47 1.10 -28.85
CA ALA A 209 8.22 -0.26 -28.42
C ALA A 209 7.96 -0.29 -26.91
N SER A 210 6.94 -1.04 -26.48
CA SER A 210 6.75 -1.30 -25.06
C SER A 210 8.03 -1.89 -24.49
N LYS A 211 8.60 -1.25 -23.46
CA LYS A 211 9.83 -1.73 -22.82
C LYS A 211 9.50 -2.98 -22.02
N VAL A 212 10.04 -4.12 -22.43
CA VAL A 212 9.89 -5.41 -21.75
C VAL A 212 11.14 -5.66 -20.93
N TYR A 213 10.99 -5.77 -19.62
CA TYR A 213 12.07 -6.19 -18.73
C TYR A 213 11.94 -7.70 -18.52
N ARG A 214 12.96 -8.45 -18.94
CA ARG A 214 13.01 -9.91 -18.76
C ARG A 214 13.48 -10.30 -17.36
N ASP A 215 14.15 -9.38 -16.68
CA ASP A 215 14.69 -9.57 -15.36
C ASP A 215 14.26 -8.38 -14.50
N MET A 216 13.42 -8.66 -13.51
CA MET A 216 12.89 -7.67 -12.58
C MET A 216 13.93 -7.22 -11.57
N ALA A 217 14.84 -8.11 -11.17
CA ALA A 217 15.92 -7.77 -10.24
C ALA A 217 16.90 -6.82 -10.93
N LYS A 218 17.31 -7.14 -12.16
CA LYS A 218 18.14 -6.25 -12.97
C LYS A 218 17.50 -4.88 -13.20
N TRP A 219 16.21 -4.85 -13.49
CA TRP A 219 15.51 -3.57 -13.68
C TRP A 219 15.48 -2.70 -12.43
N TYR A 220 15.40 -3.32 -11.24
CA TYR A 220 15.25 -2.59 -9.98
C TYR A 220 16.59 -2.21 -9.34
N TYR A 221 17.59 -3.09 -9.43
CA TYR A 221 18.86 -2.94 -8.72
C TYR A 221 20.04 -2.46 -9.58
N GLU A 222 19.90 -2.39 -10.91
CA GLU A 222 20.92 -1.87 -11.85
C GLU A 222 20.41 -0.64 -12.65
#